data_AF-A0A135RQB2-F1
#
_entry.id   AF-A0A135RQB2-F1
#
_cell.length_a   1.000
_cell.length_b   1.000
_cell.length_c   1.000
_cell.angle_alpha   90.00
_cell.angle_beta   90.00
_cell.angle_gamma   90.00
#
_symmetry.space_group_name_H-M   'P 1'
#
loop_
_entity.id
_entity.type
_entity.pdbx_description
1 polymer ?
#
loop_
_entity_poly.entity_id
_entity_poly.type
_entity_poly.pdbx_seq_one_letter_code
_entity_poly.pdbx_strand_id
1 'polypeptide(L)'
;METSPKTFQGNCHCGANRYQVHLAEYPSLVICDCSLCVKKGHVWIYDAEDSLKVTKGCSRETLTTYTGSDSEALKHEGNELIRKRQFCNVCGTALFGTHTSGVQAGKKGINFRVIVSDFQDVFIKGRSVMTIGAPDEYLPYPGSLSFIEKASTSVPVEFRGSLPEVSGDDLTLYTGGCDCGAVQVAIKSKSPSQVEIKEDNCSICVRVCLEFMPWPIASGYELY
;
A
#
# COMPACT_ATOMS: atom_id res chain seq x y z
N MET A 1 -9.85 -24.22 16.43
CA MET A 1 -9.96 -23.49 17.72
C MET A 1 -10.09 -22.03 17.35
N GLU A 2 -11.26 -21.42 17.59
CA GLU A 2 -11.38 -19.96 17.52
C GLU A 2 -10.50 -19.36 18.61
N THR A 3 -9.48 -18.62 18.20
CA THR A 3 -8.65 -17.85 19.11
C THR A 3 -9.46 -16.63 19.58
N SER A 4 -9.44 -16.36 20.88
CA SER A 4 -10.11 -15.17 21.43
C SER A 4 -9.57 -13.91 20.75
N PRO A 5 -10.43 -12.98 20.31
CA PRO A 5 -9.98 -11.78 19.63
C PRO A 5 -9.09 -10.94 20.55
N LYS A 6 -7.94 -10.50 20.02
CA LYS A 6 -7.00 -9.59 20.68
C LYS A 6 -7.30 -8.16 20.26
N THR A 7 -6.96 -7.20 21.12
CA THR A 7 -7.08 -5.76 20.81
C THR A 7 -5.79 -5.27 20.19
N PHE A 8 -5.88 -4.64 19.03
CA PHE A 8 -4.76 -4.01 18.33
C PHE A 8 -4.96 -2.51 18.23
N GLN A 9 -3.86 -1.75 18.35
CA GLN A 9 -3.81 -0.30 18.21
C GLN A 9 -3.42 0.05 16.77
N GLY A 10 -4.27 0.81 16.10
CA GLY A 10 -3.97 1.37 14.78
C GLY A 10 -3.67 2.86 14.88
N ASN A 11 -2.60 3.31 14.22
CA ASN A 11 -2.35 4.74 14.08
C ASN A 11 -1.62 5.13 12.81
N CYS A 12 -1.89 6.35 12.32
CA CYS A 12 -1.06 6.95 11.29
C CYS A 12 0.33 7.32 11.84
N HIS A 13 1.31 7.57 10.97
CA HIS A 13 2.68 7.90 11.37
C HIS A 13 2.76 9.10 12.33
N CYS A 14 2.07 10.22 12.04
CA CYS A 14 2.07 11.39 12.93
C CYS A 14 1.19 11.23 14.19
N GLY A 15 0.40 10.17 14.27
CA GLY A 15 -0.50 9.91 15.40
C GLY A 15 -1.71 10.85 15.53
N ALA A 16 -2.03 11.63 14.50
CA ALA A 16 -3.26 12.43 14.42
C ALA A 16 -4.52 11.56 14.33
N ASN A 17 -4.40 10.39 13.71
CA ASN A 17 -5.44 9.38 13.56
C ASN A 17 -5.05 8.14 14.36
N ARG A 18 -5.92 7.72 15.29
CA ARG A 18 -5.73 6.57 16.18
C ARG A 18 -7.05 5.83 16.41
N TYR A 19 -6.97 4.52 16.50
CA TYR A 19 -8.11 3.66 16.79
C TYR A 19 -7.67 2.36 17.46
N GLN A 20 -8.64 1.62 17.97
CA GLN A 20 -8.53 0.25 18.45
C GLN A 20 -9.40 -0.66 17.58
N VAL A 21 -8.97 -1.89 17.38
CA VAL A 21 -9.74 -2.90 16.64
C VAL A 21 -9.55 -4.26 17.29
N HIS A 22 -10.60 -5.08 17.33
CA HIS A 22 -10.51 -6.44 17.82
C HIS A 22 -10.37 -7.39 16.63
N LEU A 23 -9.30 -8.19 16.63
CA LEU A 23 -8.95 -9.12 15.55
C LEU A 23 -8.51 -10.46 16.12
N ALA A 24 -8.62 -11.51 15.32
CA ALA A 24 -7.89 -12.75 15.59
C ALA A 24 -6.38 -12.48 15.64
N GLU A 25 -5.61 -13.37 16.27
CA GLU A 25 -4.15 -13.28 16.32
C GLU A 25 -3.53 -13.22 14.92
N TYR A 26 -4.12 -13.90 13.95
CA TYR A 26 -3.77 -13.82 12.53
C TYR A 26 -5.02 -13.51 11.71
N PRO A 27 -5.38 -12.23 11.52
CA PRO A 27 -6.57 -11.86 10.77
C PRO A 27 -6.48 -12.29 9.31
N SER A 28 -7.62 -12.50 8.66
CA SER A 28 -7.67 -12.71 7.21
C SER A 28 -7.22 -11.45 6.48
N LEU A 29 -6.23 -11.60 5.60
CA LEU A 29 -5.63 -10.52 4.82
C LEU A 29 -6.04 -10.63 3.36
N VAL A 30 -6.22 -9.47 2.73
CA VAL A 30 -6.59 -9.35 1.32
C VAL A 30 -5.61 -8.42 0.61
N ILE A 31 -4.97 -8.93 -0.45
CA ILE A 31 -4.12 -8.15 -1.35
C ILE A 31 -4.86 -7.96 -2.68
N CYS A 32 -4.83 -6.74 -3.21
CA CYS A 32 -5.46 -6.40 -4.49
C CYS A 32 -4.39 -5.91 -5.48
N ASP A 33 -4.49 -6.38 -6.72
CA ASP A 33 -3.56 -6.09 -7.80
C ASP A 33 -3.87 -4.83 -8.61
N CYS A 34 -4.92 -4.07 -8.26
CA CYS A 34 -5.21 -2.81 -8.94
C CYS A 34 -4.05 -1.82 -8.79
N SER A 35 -3.87 -0.95 -9.79
CA SER A 35 -2.73 -0.03 -9.88
C SER A 35 -2.48 0.77 -8.60
N LEU A 36 -3.54 1.28 -7.95
CA LEU A 36 -3.42 2.05 -6.71
C LEU A 36 -2.96 1.20 -5.52
N CYS A 37 -3.51 -0.01 -5.36
CA CYS A 37 -3.13 -0.90 -4.25
C CYS A 37 -1.70 -1.40 -4.41
N VAL A 38 -1.26 -1.69 -5.65
CA VAL A 38 0.13 -2.07 -5.96
C VAL A 38 1.07 -0.90 -5.68
N LYS A 39 0.78 0.31 -6.19
CA LYS A 39 1.61 1.52 -5.96
C LYS A 39 1.73 1.92 -4.48
N LYS A 40 0.73 1.58 -3.65
CA LYS A 40 0.68 1.94 -2.23
C LYS A 40 0.90 0.75 -1.28
N GLY A 41 1.14 -0.44 -1.82
CA GLY A 41 1.31 -1.68 -1.08
C GLY A 41 0.21 -1.98 -0.06
N HIS A 42 -1.06 -1.70 -0.39
CA HIS A 42 -2.16 -1.88 0.55
C HIS A 42 -2.42 -3.36 0.86
N VAL A 43 -2.60 -3.65 2.15
CA VAL A 43 -3.02 -4.97 2.65
C VAL A 43 -4.25 -4.75 3.51
N TRP A 44 -5.36 -5.39 3.16
CA TRP A 44 -6.67 -5.07 3.74
C TRP A 44 -7.19 -6.15 4.68
N ILE A 45 -7.95 -5.71 5.68
CA ILE A 45 -8.81 -6.51 6.54
C ILE A 45 -10.23 -5.98 6.38
N TYR A 46 -11.19 -6.81 5.98
CA TYR A 46 -12.57 -6.38 5.72
C TYR A 46 -13.57 -6.77 6.82
N ASP A 47 -13.25 -7.75 7.66
CA ASP A 47 -14.19 -8.34 8.62
C ASP A 47 -13.96 -7.82 10.05
N ALA A 48 -13.69 -6.51 10.17
CA ALA A 48 -13.30 -5.88 11.43
C ALA A 48 -13.90 -4.48 11.65
N GLU A 49 -14.82 -4.06 10.78
CA GLU A 49 -15.46 -2.74 10.88
C GLU A 49 -16.25 -2.59 12.19
N ASP A 50 -17.02 -3.60 12.57
CA ASP A 50 -17.88 -3.55 13.76
C ASP A 50 -17.09 -3.47 15.08
N SER A 51 -15.82 -3.87 15.08
CA SER A 51 -14.95 -3.82 16.25
C SER A 51 -14.04 -2.59 16.29
N LEU A 52 -14.09 -1.74 15.26
CA LEU A 52 -13.28 -0.54 15.13
C LEU A 52 -13.79 0.57 16.06
N LYS A 53 -12.96 0.95 17.03
CA LYS A 53 -13.21 2.06 17.95
C LYS A 53 -12.19 3.18 17.74
N VAL A 54 -12.63 4.29 17.18
CA VAL A 54 -11.78 5.49 17.04
C VAL A 54 -11.44 6.06 18.43
N THR A 55 -10.17 6.33 18.66
CA THR A 55 -9.66 6.92 19.91
C THR A 55 -9.18 8.35 19.72
N LYS A 56 -8.80 8.74 18.48
CA LYS A 56 -8.44 10.11 18.11
C LYS A 56 -8.55 10.33 16.60
N GLY A 57 -9.11 11.47 16.17
CA GLY A 57 -9.17 11.83 14.75
C GLY A 57 -10.01 10.84 13.96
N CYS A 58 -9.45 10.26 12.90
CA CYS A 58 -10.11 9.35 11.96
C CYS A 58 -11.44 9.93 11.41
N SER A 59 -11.50 11.24 11.25
CA SER A 59 -12.68 11.99 10.86
C SER A 59 -12.43 12.73 9.53
N ARG A 60 -13.43 13.46 9.04
CA ARG A 60 -13.32 14.21 7.77
C ARG A 60 -12.26 15.32 7.83
N GLU A 61 -11.93 15.80 9.03
CA GLU A 61 -10.96 16.87 9.26
C GLU A 61 -9.51 16.37 9.25
N THR A 62 -9.29 15.08 9.53
CA THR A 62 -7.95 14.47 9.65
C THR A 62 -7.67 13.40 8.59
N LEU A 63 -8.66 13.08 7.75
CA LEU A 63 -8.58 12.14 6.65
C LEU A 63 -8.90 12.81 5.32
N THR A 64 -8.08 12.54 4.30
CA THR A 64 -8.37 12.86 2.91
C THR A 64 -8.84 11.60 2.19
N THR A 65 -9.85 11.73 1.33
CA THR A 65 -10.37 10.61 0.53
C THR A 65 -9.93 10.76 -0.93
N TYR A 66 -9.19 9.77 -1.43
CA TYR A 66 -8.90 9.61 -2.84
C TYR A 66 -9.87 8.60 -3.45
N THR A 67 -10.53 9.00 -4.53
CA THR A 67 -11.42 8.11 -5.29
C THR A 67 -10.70 7.73 -6.57
N GLY A 68 -10.23 6.49 -6.63
CA GLY A 68 -9.69 5.95 -7.88
C GLY A 68 -10.85 5.61 -8.80
N SER A 69 -10.93 6.27 -9.95
CA SER A 69 -11.68 5.76 -11.09
C SER A 69 -10.79 4.73 -11.77
N ASP A 70 -11.17 3.46 -11.71
CA ASP A 70 -10.59 2.50 -12.64
C ASP A 70 -10.80 3.06 -14.07
N SER A 71 -9.77 2.92 -14.90
CA SER A 71 -9.69 3.46 -16.27
C SER A 71 -11.00 3.33 -17.08
N GLU A 72 -11.20 4.24 -18.04
CA GLU A 72 -12.34 4.24 -18.99
C GLU A 72 -12.71 2.87 -19.58
N ALA A 73 -11.76 1.94 -19.69
CA ALA A 73 -11.99 0.56 -20.12
C ALA A 73 -13.07 -0.20 -19.31
N LEU A 74 -13.32 0.16 -18.04
CA LEU A 74 -14.38 -0.43 -17.22
C LEU A 74 -15.70 0.38 -17.23
N LYS A 75 -15.71 1.56 -17.85
CA LYS A 75 -16.95 2.35 -18.04
C LYS A 75 -17.88 1.72 -19.09
N HIS A 76 -17.34 0.89 -19.99
CA HIS A 76 -18.11 0.29 -21.10
C HIS A 76 -19.09 -0.81 -20.65
N GLU A 77 -18.96 -1.37 -19.44
CA GLU A 77 -19.84 -2.45 -18.95
C GLU A 77 -20.79 -2.01 -17.81
N GLY A 78 -20.93 -0.70 -17.57
CA GLY A 78 -21.87 -0.18 -16.57
C GLY A 78 -21.53 -0.51 -15.10
N ASN A 79 -20.34 -1.05 -14.82
CA ASN A 79 -19.87 -1.39 -13.47
C ASN A 79 -18.70 -0.49 -13.07
N GLU A 80 -19.02 0.76 -12.70
CA GLU A 80 -18.04 1.67 -12.15
C GLU A 80 -17.60 1.19 -10.76
N LEU A 81 -16.46 0.48 -10.71
CA LEU A 81 -15.79 0.07 -9.48
C LEU A 81 -15.16 1.29 -8.79
N ILE A 82 -15.98 2.13 -8.18
CA ILE A 82 -15.53 3.25 -7.36
C ILE A 82 -14.86 2.68 -6.11
N ARG A 83 -13.57 2.96 -5.92
CA ARG A 83 -12.84 2.56 -4.72
C ARG A 83 -12.28 3.79 -4.03
N LYS A 84 -12.76 4.05 -2.81
CA LYS A 84 -12.35 5.19 -2.00
C LYS A 84 -11.26 4.76 -1.03
N ARG A 85 -10.16 5.51 -0.98
CA ARG A 85 -9.03 5.27 -0.08
C ARG A 85 -8.89 6.49 0.82
N GLN A 86 -8.84 6.26 2.12
CA GLN A 86 -8.73 7.30 3.13
C GLN A 86 -7.34 7.26 3.76
N PHE A 87 -6.66 8.40 3.72
CA PHE A 87 -5.32 8.57 4.26
C PHE A 87 -5.24 9.80 5.14
N CYS A 88 -4.28 9.80 6.06
CA CYS A 88 -4.04 10.94 6.94
C CYS A 88 -3.62 12.17 6.12
N ASN A 89 -4.33 13.28 6.29
CA ASN A 89 -4.03 14.53 5.59
C ASN A 89 -2.71 15.19 6.02
N VAL A 90 -2.11 14.76 7.14
CA VAL A 90 -0.83 15.27 7.64
C VAL A 90 0.35 14.45 7.11
N CYS A 91 0.29 13.11 7.20
CA CYS A 91 1.45 12.25 6.94
C CYS A 91 1.25 11.25 5.79
N GLY A 92 0.12 11.27 5.08
CA GLY A 92 -0.11 10.42 3.91
C GLY A 92 -0.35 8.95 4.20
N THR A 93 -0.25 8.50 5.46
CA THR A 93 -0.50 7.09 5.84
C THR A 93 -1.92 6.68 5.47
N ALA A 94 -2.08 5.61 4.70
CA ALA A 94 -3.40 5.07 4.33
C ALA A 94 -3.98 4.21 5.45
N LEU A 95 -5.18 4.55 5.92
CA LEU A 95 -5.83 3.87 7.05
C LEU A 95 -7.00 2.99 6.61
N PHE A 96 -7.86 3.50 5.72
CA PHE A 96 -9.11 2.84 5.36
C PHE A 96 -9.34 2.80 3.85
N GLY A 97 -10.15 1.85 3.41
CA GLY A 97 -10.61 1.74 2.03
C GLY A 97 -12.05 1.23 1.97
N THR A 98 -12.80 1.63 0.95
CA THR A 98 -14.12 1.04 0.66
C THR A 98 -14.24 0.71 -0.82
N HIS A 99 -14.97 -0.37 -1.09
CA HIS A 99 -15.35 -0.79 -2.44
C HIS A 99 -16.83 -0.49 -2.67
N THR A 100 -17.19 0.06 -3.81
CA THR A 100 -18.61 0.22 -4.18
C THR A 100 -19.19 -0.97 -4.92
N SER A 101 -18.37 -1.92 -5.40
CA SER A 101 -18.85 -3.14 -6.05
C SER A 101 -17.91 -4.35 -5.90
N GLY A 102 -18.41 -5.55 -6.19
CA GLY A 102 -17.73 -6.83 -5.99
C GLY A 102 -17.98 -7.47 -4.61
N VAL A 103 -17.25 -8.55 -4.29
CA VAL A 103 -17.43 -9.35 -3.06
C VAL A 103 -17.22 -8.54 -1.77
N GLN A 104 -16.46 -7.44 -1.86
CA GLN A 104 -16.17 -6.54 -0.73
C GLN A 104 -17.00 -5.25 -0.76
N ALA A 105 -18.05 -5.19 -1.59
CA ALA A 105 -18.89 -3.99 -1.73
C ALA A 105 -19.49 -3.56 -0.38
N GLY A 106 -19.39 -2.27 -0.07
CA GLY A 106 -19.94 -1.69 1.16
C GLY A 106 -19.11 -1.92 2.41
N LYS A 107 -18.14 -2.85 2.40
CA LYS A 107 -17.29 -3.11 3.57
C LYS A 107 -16.19 -2.06 3.71
N LYS A 108 -15.90 -1.65 4.94
CA LYS A 108 -14.72 -0.85 5.27
C LYS A 108 -13.50 -1.73 5.49
N GLY A 109 -12.57 -1.65 4.55
CA GLY A 109 -11.23 -2.20 4.68
C GLY A 109 -10.38 -1.37 5.65
N ILE A 110 -9.73 -2.05 6.58
CA ILE A 110 -8.68 -1.50 7.45
C ILE A 110 -7.33 -1.92 6.87
N ASN A 111 -6.41 -0.96 6.70
CA ASN A 111 -5.06 -1.27 6.20
C ASN A 111 -4.24 -1.95 7.31
N PHE A 112 -3.82 -3.20 7.09
CA PHE A 112 -3.01 -3.97 8.04
C PHE A 112 -1.68 -3.26 8.40
N ARG A 113 -1.12 -2.49 7.47
CA ARG A 113 0.16 -1.77 7.70
C ARG A 113 0.10 -0.73 8.82
N VAL A 114 -1.08 -0.25 9.23
CA VAL A 114 -1.20 0.72 10.33
C VAL A 114 -1.37 0.10 11.72
N ILE A 115 -1.55 -1.23 11.78
CA ILE A 115 -1.60 -2.02 13.02
C ILE A 115 -0.38 -2.94 13.17
N VAL A 116 0.42 -3.12 12.11
CA VAL A 116 1.58 -4.05 12.10
C VAL A 116 2.64 -3.74 13.16
N SER A 117 2.69 -2.53 13.73
CA SER A 117 3.59 -2.24 14.87
C SER A 117 3.26 -3.06 16.12
N ASP A 118 2.06 -3.61 16.23
CA ASP A 118 1.67 -4.55 17.29
C ASP A 118 1.96 -6.01 16.90
N PHE A 119 2.35 -6.28 15.66
CA PHE A 119 2.75 -7.59 15.16
C PHE A 119 4.28 -7.64 15.10
N GLN A 120 4.89 -8.25 16.12
CA GLN A 120 6.29 -8.65 16.02
C GLN A 120 6.38 -9.68 14.89
N ASP A 121 7.26 -9.44 13.93
CA ASP A 121 7.67 -10.40 12.90
C ASP A 121 6.86 -10.49 11.59
N VAL A 122 5.85 -9.65 11.32
CA VAL A 122 5.13 -9.69 10.02
C VAL A 122 5.68 -8.67 9.01
N PHE A 123 6.09 -9.14 7.82
CA PHE A 123 6.62 -8.32 6.73
C PHE A 123 5.93 -8.62 5.42
N ILE A 124 5.89 -7.65 4.51
CA ILE A 124 5.28 -7.81 3.18
C ILE A 124 6.42 -7.80 2.17
N LYS A 125 6.63 -8.92 1.48
CA LYS A 125 7.64 -9.08 0.43
C LYS A 125 6.93 -9.24 -0.91
N GLY A 126 6.90 -8.18 -1.70
CA GLY A 126 6.14 -8.14 -2.95
C GLY A 126 4.65 -8.39 -2.71
N ARG A 127 4.12 -9.51 -3.20
CA ARG A 127 2.70 -9.92 -3.00
C ARG A 127 2.51 -10.92 -1.87
N SER A 128 3.55 -11.25 -1.12
CA SER A 128 3.47 -12.22 -0.02
C SER A 128 3.54 -11.50 1.31
N VAL A 129 2.76 -11.99 2.28
CA VAL A 129 2.93 -11.64 3.70
C VAL A 129 3.71 -12.78 4.34
N MET A 130 4.79 -12.45 5.03
CA MET A 130 5.73 -13.39 5.63
C MET A 130 5.86 -13.11 7.12
N THR A 131 6.12 -14.15 7.92
CA THR A 131 6.57 -14.03 9.30
C THR A 131 8.07 -14.32 9.41
N ILE A 132 8.81 -13.60 10.26
CA ILE A 132 10.20 -13.94 10.59
C ILE A 132 10.20 -15.01 11.69
N GLY A 133 10.86 -16.13 11.42
CA GLY A 133 11.11 -17.21 12.37
C GLY A 133 12.46 -17.04 13.08
N ALA A 134 13.24 -18.12 13.16
CA ALA A 134 14.66 -18.03 13.57
C ALA A 134 15.43 -17.03 12.66
N PRO A 135 16.62 -16.53 13.05
CA PRO A 135 17.39 -15.59 12.24
C PRO A 135 17.50 -16.09 10.79
N ASP A 136 17.04 -15.28 9.85
CA ASP A 136 17.02 -15.52 8.40
C ASP A 136 15.99 -16.54 7.86
N GLU A 137 15.06 -17.04 8.68
CA GLU A 137 13.95 -17.90 8.22
C GLU A 137 12.68 -17.08 7.96
N TYR A 138 12.23 -17.06 6.70
CA TYR A 138 10.96 -16.44 6.30
C TYR A 138 9.88 -17.51 6.14
N LEU A 139 8.90 -17.49 7.04
CA LEU A 139 7.77 -18.41 7.02
C LEU A 139 6.57 -17.75 6.34
N PRO A 140 5.71 -18.52 5.64
CA PRO A 140 4.45 -17.99 5.11
C PRO A 140 3.56 -17.47 6.25
N TYR A 141 2.82 -16.39 5.99
CA TYR A 141 1.83 -15.89 6.94
C TYR A 141 0.86 -17.01 7.39
N PRO A 142 0.70 -17.24 8.70
CA PRO A 142 -0.08 -18.38 9.20
C PRO A 142 -1.60 -18.17 9.14
N GLY A 143 -2.05 -16.93 8.93
CA GLY A 143 -3.46 -16.61 8.72
C GLY A 143 -3.89 -16.78 7.26
N SER A 144 -5.18 -16.55 6.99
CA SER A 144 -5.70 -16.57 5.62
C SER A 144 -5.17 -15.39 4.82
N LEU A 145 -4.62 -15.65 3.63
CA LEU A 145 -4.22 -14.63 2.66
C LEU A 145 -4.95 -14.89 1.34
N SER A 146 -5.70 -13.89 0.86
CA SER A 146 -6.43 -13.97 -0.40
C SER A 146 -6.07 -12.84 -1.35
N PHE A 147 -6.20 -13.11 -2.65
CA PHE A 147 -5.87 -12.18 -3.73
C PHE A 147 -7.15 -11.80 -4.48
N ILE A 148 -7.39 -10.49 -4.61
CA ILE A 148 -8.40 -9.96 -5.52
C ILE A 148 -7.68 -9.62 -6.82
N GLU A 149 -7.85 -10.50 -7.81
CA GLU A 149 -7.45 -10.28 -9.20
C GLU A 149 -8.52 -9.42 -9.87
N LYS A 150 -8.29 -8.10 -9.90
CA LYS A 150 -9.08 -7.15 -10.65
C LYS A 150 -8.12 -6.17 -11.30
N ALA A 151 -7.50 -6.65 -12.38
CA ALA A 151 -6.63 -5.90 -13.27
C ALA A 151 -7.40 -4.79 -14.01
N SER A 152 -7.87 -3.78 -13.28
CA SER A 152 -7.77 -2.43 -13.80
C SER A 152 -6.29 -2.05 -13.70
N THR A 153 -5.51 -2.56 -14.65
CA THR A 153 -4.21 -1.99 -14.95
C THR A 153 -4.50 -0.68 -15.67
N SER A 154 -4.47 0.43 -14.92
CA SER A 154 -4.38 1.74 -15.57
C SER A 154 -3.21 1.67 -16.55
N VAL A 155 -3.46 1.90 -17.84
CA VAL A 155 -2.39 1.99 -18.83
C VAL A 155 -1.36 3.00 -18.30
N PRO A 156 -0.07 2.63 -18.21
CA PRO A 156 0.95 3.57 -17.75
C PRO A 156 0.84 4.86 -18.55
N VAL A 157 0.66 5.98 -17.85
CA VAL A 157 0.59 7.29 -18.52
C VAL A 157 1.94 7.54 -19.19
N GLU A 158 1.93 7.82 -20.50
CA GLU A 158 3.16 8.18 -21.21
C GLU A 158 3.86 9.35 -20.52
N PHE A 159 5.17 9.21 -20.33
CA PHE A 159 6.01 10.23 -19.74
C PHE A 159 6.15 11.41 -20.71
N ARG A 160 5.92 12.64 -20.22
CA ARG A 160 5.92 13.86 -21.04
C ARG A 160 7.03 14.85 -20.67
N GLY A 161 7.86 14.52 -19.69
CA GLY A 161 8.95 15.38 -19.23
C GLY A 161 10.24 15.20 -20.02
N SER A 162 11.27 15.93 -19.61
CA SER A 162 12.64 15.73 -20.09
C SER A 162 13.24 14.45 -19.53
N LEU A 163 14.00 13.73 -20.35
CA LEU A 163 14.69 12.51 -19.92
C LEU A 163 15.98 12.84 -19.16
N PRO A 164 16.40 12.03 -18.17
CA PRO A 164 17.67 12.25 -17.47
C PRO A 164 18.87 12.17 -18.41
N GLU A 165 19.76 13.16 -18.36
CA GLU A 165 21.02 13.21 -19.11
C GLU A 165 22.15 12.45 -18.40
N VAL A 166 21.92 11.16 -18.13
CA VAL A 166 22.94 10.26 -17.58
C VAL A 166 23.35 9.25 -18.64
N SER A 167 24.66 9.15 -18.88
CA SER A 167 25.31 8.22 -19.80
C SER A 167 26.01 7.09 -19.04
N GLY A 168 25.80 5.85 -19.48
CA GLY A 168 26.42 4.64 -18.93
C GLY A 168 25.97 3.42 -19.72
N ASP A 169 26.86 2.45 -19.89
CA ASP A 169 26.68 1.34 -20.85
C ASP A 169 25.58 0.33 -20.45
N ASP A 170 25.07 0.40 -19.21
CA ASP A 170 24.08 -0.54 -18.64
C ASP A 170 22.89 0.16 -17.94
N LEU A 171 22.46 1.33 -18.42
CA LEU A 171 21.34 2.06 -17.83
C LEU A 171 20.02 1.80 -18.57
N THR A 172 19.00 1.36 -17.83
CA THR A 172 17.62 1.23 -18.29
C THR A 172 16.81 2.45 -17.87
N LEU A 173 15.97 2.97 -18.76
CA LEU A 173 15.01 4.03 -18.44
C LEU A 173 13.76 3.42 -17.79
N TYR A 174 13.47 3.87 -16.58
CA TYR A 174 12.23 3.59 -15.85
C TYR A 174 11.38 4.86 -15.79
N THR A 175 10.08 4.72 -16.03
CA THR A 175 9.13 5.81 -15.86
C THR A 175 8.08 5.43 -14.83
N GLY A 176 7.56 6.43 -14.14
CA GLY A 176 6.54 6.27 -13.12
C GLY A 176 5.72 7.54 -12.96
N GLY A 177 4.70 7.47 -12.11
CA GLY A 177 3.88 8.64 -11.84
C GLY A 177 2.74 8.37 -10.87
N CYS A 178 2.15 9.47 -10.40
CA CYS A 178 0.93 9.39 -9.60
C CYS A 178 -0.23 8.84 -10.42
N ASP A 179 -1.28 8.41 -9.75
CA ASP A 179 -2.43 7.78 -10.38
C ASP A 179 -3.14 8.71 -11.39
N CYS A 180 -3.22 10.01 -11.11
CA CYS A 180 -3.78 11.00 -12.04
C CYS A 180 -2.82 11.45 -13.16
N GLY A 181 -1.56 11.03 -13.14
CA GLY A 181 -0.55 11.43 -14.13
C GLY A 181 -0.01 12.86 -14.02
N ALA A 182 -0.46 13.66 -13.06
CA ALA A 182 0.01 15.04 -12.87
C ALA A 182 1.49 15.12 -12.41
N VAL A 183 1.95 14.11 -11.67
CA VAL A 183 3.34 13.92 -11.27
C VAL A 183 3.88 12.74 -12.04
N GLN A 184 4.99 12.94 -12.73
CA GLN A 184 5.69 11.91 -13.48
C GLN A 184 7.16 11.90 -13.11
N VAL A 185 7.78 10.72 -13.10
CA VAL A 185 9.20 10.56 -12.81
C VAL A 185 9.83 9.71 -13.90
N ALA A 186 11.07 10.05 -14.27
CA ALA A 186 11.91 9.27 -15.14
C ALA A 186 13.26 9.05 -14.46
N ILE A 187 13.71 7.80 -14.40
CA ILE A 187 14.95 7.40 -13.75
C ILE A 187 15.74 6.53 -14.71
N LYS A 188 17.03 6.84 -14.90
CA LYS A 188 17.96 5.92 -15.54
C LYS A 188 18.77 5.21 -14.46
N SER A 189 18.63 3.89 -14.37
CA SER A 189 19.39 3.08 -13.41
C SER A 189 19.74 1.72 -14.02
N LYS A 190 20.67 1.00 -13.38
CA LYS A 190 20.81 -0.44 -13.64
C LYS A 190 19.49 -1.15 -13.36
N SER A 191 19.35 -2.36 -13.90
CA SER A 191 18.17 -3.18 -13.64
C SER A 191 17.94 -3.36 -12.13
N PRO A 192 16.68 -3.37 -11.65
CA PRO A 192 16.34 -3.78 -10.28
C PRO A 192 16.97 -5.12 -9.85
N SER A 193 17.23 -6.03 -10.80
CA SER A 193 17.93 -7.30 -10.53
C SER A 193 19.44 -7.14 -10.25
N GLN A 194 20.01 -5.97 -10.53
CA GLN A 194 21.42 -5.63 -10.41
C GLN A 194 21.68 -4.57 -9.33
N VAL A 195 20.66 -4.13 -8.62
CA VAL A 195 20.76 -3.13 -7.56
C VAL A 195 20.19 -3.69 -6.26
N GLU A 196 20.78 -3.29 -5.14
CA GLU A 196 20.26 -3.65 -3.83
C GLU A 196 19.02 -2.78 -3.54
N ILE A 197 17.86 -3.42 -3.38
CA ILE A 197 16.62 -2.76 -2.96
C ILE A 197 16.49 -2.94 -1.45
N LYS A 198 16.44 -1.82 -0.74
CA LYS A 198 16.21 -1.79 0.71
C LYS A 198 14.83 -1.22 1.02
N GLU A 199 14.15 -1.85 1.96
CA GLU A 199 13.02 -1.31 2.71
C GLU A 199 13.49 -1.15 4.16
N ASP A 200 13.27 0.03 4.73
CA ASP A 200 13.57 0.29 6.13
C ASP A 200 12.35 -0.11 6.99
N ASN A 201 12.57 -0.60 8.21
CA ASN A 201 11.51 -1.00 9.14
C ASN A 201 10.98 0.18 9.99
N CYS A 202 11.40 1.39 9.64
CA CYS A 202 10.94 2.62 10.25
C CYS A 202 9.40 2.77 10.19
N SER A 203 8.81 3.46 11.18
CA SER A 203 7.34 3.55 11.27
C SER A 203 6.66 4.20 10.06
N ILE A 204 7.31 5.13 9.34
CA ILE A 204 6.75 5.69 8.10
C ILE A 204 6.88 4.69 6.94
N CYS A 205 8.02 4.02 6.83
CA CYS A 205 8.37 3.07 5.79
C CYS A 205 7.36 1.91 5.76
N VAL A 206 7.16 1.30 6.92
CA VAL A 206 6.26 0.16 7.12
C VAL A 206 4.79 0.55 6.85
N ARG A 207 4.37 1.75 7.26
CA ARG A 207 2.97 2.22 7.17
C ARG A 207 2.59 2.80 5.81
N VAL A 208 3.55 3.35 5.08
CA VAL A 208 3.33 3.96 3.76
C VAL A 208 3.77 3.03 2.62
N CYS A 209 4.44 1.91 2.93
CA CYS A 209 5.03 1.01 1.93
C CYS A 209 6.05 1.74 1.05
N LEU A 210 7.01 2.43 1.67
CA LEU A 210 8.10 3.05 0.95
C LEU A 210 9.20 2.01 0.72
N GLU A 211 9.04 1.23 -0.34
CA GLU A 211 10.16 0.53 -0.97
C GLU A 211 10.94 1.58 -1.81
N PHE A 212 12.26 1.45 -1.92
CA PHE A 212 13.18 2.23 -2.77
C PHE A 212 14.03 3.32 -2.09
N MET A 213 15.25 2.92 -1.74
CA MET A 213 16.45 3.62 -2.22
C MET A 213 17.43 2.60 -2.84
N PRO A 214 17.72 2.65 -4.16
CA PRO A 214 18.83 1.89 -4.72
C PRO A 214 20.16 2.44 -4.16
N TRP A 215 21.01 1.56 -3.66
CA TRP A 215 22.33 1.91 -3.12
C TRP A 215 23.47 1.43 -4.05
N PRO A 216 24.56 2.20 -4.26
CA PRO A 216 24.75 3.59 -3.83
C PRO A 216 23.97 4.56 -4.72
N ILE A 217 23.57 5.68 -4.11
CA ILE A 217 23.00 6.83 -4.79
C ILE A 217 24.06 7.36 -5.77
N ALA A 218 23.86 7.17 -7.07
CA ALA A 218 24.53 8.00 -8.05
C ALA A 218 23.99 9.43 -7.85
N SER A 219 24.88 10.36 -7.51
CA SER A 219 24.56 11.77 -7.30
C SER A 219 23.84 12.36 -8.51
N GLY A 220 22.56 12.68 -8.37
CA GLY A 220 21.79 13.40 -9.39
C GLY A 220 20.33 12.94 -9.47
N TYR A 221 19.49 13.45 -8.58
CA TYR A 221 18.04 13.47 -8.81
C TYR A 221 17.53 14.88 -8.57
N GLU A 222 16.97 15.47 -9.61
CA GLU A 222 16.14 16.67 -9.54
C GLU A 222 14.68 16.23 -9.52
N LEU A 223 13.96 16.64 -8.49
CA LEU A 223 12.51 16.52 -8.43
C LEU A 223 11.94 17.77 -9.11
N TYR A 224 11.23 17.57 -10.22
CA TYR A 224 10.49 18.62 -10.94
C TYR A 224 9.00 18.54 -10.61
#